data_AF-A0A164PMR2-F1
#
_entry.id   AF-A0A164PMR2-F1
#
_cell.length_a   1.000
_cell.length_b   1.000
_cell.length_c   1.000
_cell.angle_alpha   90.00
_cell.angle_beta   90.00
_cell.angle_gamma   90.00
#
_symmetry.space_group_name_H-M   'P 1'
#
loop_
_entity.id
_entity.type
_entity.pdbx_description
1 polymer ?
#
loop_
_entity_poly.entity_id
_entity_poly.type
_entity_poly.pdbx_seq_one_letter_code
_entity_poly.pdbx_strand_id
1 'polypeptide(L)'
;MTGDPRDVVIALLQLAQSYDCRNIDGLMADSWLDAAHRAQWKPEAAAEAIREHYAESTDRIMPGHITARINADRKAPKYRPELPTAPPATAEQRAAARALYIPKVRTHGPRQPVSRHRWVSEPSTMVESGGKPSRVFSGDLGLPSNGHEQRVDPGRLA
;
A
#
# COMPACT_ATOMS: atom_id res chain seq x y z
N MET A 1 -21.33 14.96 0.99
CA MET A 1 -21.13 15.34 -0.42
C MET A 1 -20.68 14.08 -1.17
N THR A 2 -21.53 13.54 -2.03
CA THR A 2 -21.20 12.33 -2.81
C THR A 2 -20.70 12.78 -4.17
N GLY A 3 -19.42 13.17 -4.23
CA GLY A 3 -18.74 13.45 -5.50
C GLY A 3 -18.42 12.14 -6.24
N ASP A 4 -18.08 12.24 -7.52
CA ASP A 4 -17.54 11.12 -8.29
C ASP A 4 -16.32 10.53 -7.55
N PRO A 5 -16.26 9.21 -7.31
CA PRO A 5 -15.09 8.56 -6.73
C PRO A 5 -13.77 8.94 -7.42
N ARG A 6 -13.81 9.19 -8.73
CA ARG A 6 -12.64 9.63 -9.48
C ARG A 6 -12.19 11.04 -9.12
N ASP A 7 -13.13 11.98 -8.96
CA ASP A 7 -12.83 13.34 -8.51
C ASP A 7 -12.23 13.36 -7.11
N VAL A 8 -12.74 12.50 -6.22
CA VAL A 8 -12.16 12.31 -4.88
C VAL A 8 -10.71 11.84 -4.97
N VAL A 9 -10.42 10.85 -5.82
CA VAL A 9 -9.04 10.37 -6.02
C VAL A 9 -8.14 11.45 -6.61
N ILE A 10 -8.64 12.26 -7.54
CA ILE A 10 -7.90 13.41 -8.09
C ILE A 10 -7.57 14.41 -6.99
N ALA A 11 -8.52 14.73 -6.11
CA ALA A 11 -8.27 15.62 -4.98
C ALA A 11 -7.21 15.06 -4.01
N LEU A 12 -7.21 13.75 -3.74
CA LEU A 12 -6.18 13.09 -2.95
C LEU A 12 -4.81 13.13 -3.63
N LEU A 13 -4.76 12.95 -4.95
CA LEU A 13 -3.51 13.05 -5.72
C LEU A 13 -2.96 14.48 -5.75
N GLN A 14 -3.84 15.50 -5.84
CA GLN A 14 -3.45 16.90 -5.72
C GLN A 14 -2.89 17.23 -4.33
N LEU A 15 -3.48 16.66 -3.27
CA LEU A 15 -2.93 16.76 -1.92
C LEU A 15 -1.54 16.10 -1.85
N ALA A 16 -1.34 14.92 -2.43
CA ALA A 16 -0.02 14.29 -2.47
C ALA A 16 1.00 15.12 -3.28
N GLN A 17 0.56 15.71 -4.40
CA GLN A 17 1.36 16.55 -5.27
C GLN A 17 1.86 17.81 -4.56
N SER A 18 1.11 18.38 -3.61
CA SER A 18 1.59 19.55 -2.86
C SER A 18 2.81 19.23 -1.97
N TYR A 19 3.08 17.95 -1.67
CA TYR A 19 4.25 17.54 -0.90
C TYR A 19 5.43 17.11 -1.78
N ASP A 20 5.18 16.42 -2.89
CA ASP A 20 6.26 15.79 -3.68
C ASP A 20 6.37 16.25 -5.14
N CYS A 21 5.59 17.25 -5.52
CA CYS A 21 5.59 17.86 -6.86
C CYS A 21 5.43 16.85 -8.01
N ARG A 22 4.77 15.70 -7.81
CA ARG A 22 4.52 14.73 -8.88
C ARG A 22 3.63 15.33 -9.99
N ASN A 23 3.82 14.86 -11.23
CA ASN A 23 2.80 15.04 -12.26
C ASN A 23 1.70 13.99 -12.09
N ILE A 24 0.45 14.44 -12.15
CA ILE A 24 -0.74 13.60 -12.09
C ILE A 24 -1.14 13.25 -13.53
N ASP A 25 -1.20 11.96 -13.83
CA ASP A 25 -1.70 11.45 -15.11
C ASP A 25 -2.92 10.54 -14.91
N GLY A 26 -3.55 10.15 -16.02
CA GLY A 26 -4.74 9.29 -15.97
C GLY A 26 -4.45 7.91 -15.39
N LEU A 27 -3.31 7.32 -15.73
CA LEU A 27 -2.94 5.98 -15.28
C LEU A 27 -2.71 5.91 -13.76
N MET A 28 -2.11 6.96 -13.17
CA MET A 28 -1.95 7.10 -11.74
C MET A 28 -3.29 7.27 -11.03
N ALA A 29 -4.20 8.08 -11.59
CA ALA A 29 -5.55 8.23 -11.07
C ALA A 29 -6.30 6.89 -11.06
N ASP A 30 -6.24 6.12 -12.14
CA ASP A 30 -6.91 4.82 -12.25
C ASP A 30 -6.32 3.79 -11.27
N SER A 31 -4.99 3.79 -11.11
CA SER A 31 -4.30 2.92 -10.14
C SER A 31 -4.67 3.24 -8.69
N TRP A 32 -4.80 4.53 -8.35
CA TRP A 32 -5.25 4.96 -7.03
C TRP A 32 -6.73 4.66 -6.81
N LEU A 33 -7.57 4.78 -7.84
CA LEU A 33 -8.98 4.43 -7.78
C LEU A 33 -9.19 2.94 -7.52
N ASP A 34 -8.46 2.05 -8.21
CA ASP A 34 -8.52 0.61 -7.96
C ASP A 34 -8.11 0.27 -6.52
N ALA A 35 -7.02 0.87 -6.02
CA ALA A 35 -6.59 0.68 -4.63
C ALA A 35 -7.63 1.18 -3.63
N ALA A 36 -8.20 2.36 -3.86
CA ALA A 36 -9.25 2.94 -3.01
C ALA A 36 -10.50 2.06 -2.96
N HIS A 37 -10.91 1.49 -4.10
CA HIS A 37 -12.04 0.57 -4.18
C HIS A 37 -11.75 -0.74 -3.43
N ARG A 38 -10.60 -1.37 -3.68
CA ARG A 38 -10.22 -2.64 -3.04
C ARG A 38 -10.11 -2.53 -1.52
N ALA A 39 -9.55 -1.43 -1.03
CA ALA A 39 -9.36 -1.21 0.41
C ALA A 39 -10.52 -0.44 1.07
N GLN A 40 -11.55 -0.07 0.30
CA GLN A 40 -12.70 0.71 0.73
C GLN A 40 -12.28 1.96 1.52
N TRP A 41 -11.51 2.83 0.85
CA TRP A 41 -11.04 4.07 1.47
C TRP A 41 -12.22 4.99 1.80
N LYS A 42 -12.14 5.61 2.97
CA LYS A 42 -12.95 6.80 3.26
C LYS A 42 -12.12 8.01 2.83
N PRO A 43 -12.71 9.01 2.13
CA PRO A 43 -11.96 10.16 1.62
C PRO A 43 -11.14 10.87 2.70
N GLU A 44 -11.74 11.10 3.88
CA GLU A 44 -11.10 11.76 5.02
C GLU A 44 -9.94 10.92 5.59
N ALA A 45 -10.13 9.60 5.72
CA ALA A 45 -9.08 8.70 6.23
C ALA A 45 -7.89 8.59 5.27
N ALA A 46 -8.14 8.62 3.96
CA ALA A 46 -7.07 8.63 2.97
C ALA A 46 -6.30 9.95 2.98
N ALA A 47 -7.00 11.09 3.09
CA ALA A 47 -6.36 12.39 3.23
C ALA A 47 -5.47 12.46 4.48
N GLU A 48 -5.95 11.93 5.60
CA GLU A 48 -5.17 11.89 6.85
C GLU A 48 -3.95 10.98 6.73
N ALA A 49 -4.11 9.78 6.16
CA ALA A 49 -2.98 8.89 5.91
C ALA A 49 -1.90 9.51 4.99
N ILE A 50 -2.28 10.38 4.05
CA ILE A 50 -1.31 11.13 3.23
C ILE A 50 -0.53 12.14 4.08
N ARG A 51 -1.22 12.90 4.93
CA ARG A 51 -0.58 13.89 5.82
C ARG A 51 0.34 13.22 6.82
N GLU A 52 -0.12 12.15 7.45
CA GLU A 52 0.68 11.37 8.40
C GLU A 52 1.93 10.77 7.73
N HIS A 53 1.79 10.25 6.51
CA HIS A 53 2.95 9.79 5.73
C HIS A 53 3.99 10.87 5.57
N TYR A 54 3.61 12.07 5.15
CA TYR A 54 4.55 13.17 4.96
C TYR A 54 5.02 13.85 6.25
N ALA A 55 4.36 13.63 7.37
CA ALA A 55 4.85 14.02 8.69
C ALA A 55 6.01 13.12 9.16
N GLU A 56 6.02 11.85 8.75
CA GLU A 56 7.00 10.85 9.17
C GLU A 56 8.12 10.60 8.14
N SER A 57 7.81 10.69 6.85
CA SER A 57 8.73 10.40 5.75
C SER A 57 8.54 11.37 4.60
N THR A 58 9.64 11.77 3.96
CA THR A 58 9.63 12.56 2.73
C THR A 58 9.55 11.70 1.47
N ASP A 59 9.49 10.38 1.61
CA ASP A 59 9.44 9.46 0.48
C ASP A 59 8.13 9.62 -0.30
N ARG A 60 8.21 9.39 -1.61
CA ARG A 60 7.06 9.46 -2.50
C ARG A 60 5.94 8.50 -2.06
N ILE A 61 4.75 9.05 -1.78
CA ILE A 61 3.62 8.22 -1.33
C ILE A 61 3.01 7.38 -2.48
N MET A 62 2.83 6.08 -2.23
CA MET A 62 2.18 5.14 -3.14
C MET A 62 0.84 4.69 -2.55
N PRO A 63 -0.12 4.23 -3.36
CA PRO A 63 -1.45 3.85 -2.85
C PRO A 63 -1.38 2.67 -1.85
N GLY A 64 -0.35 1.83 -1.94
CA GLY A 64 -0.05 0.80 -0.94
C GLY A 64 0.24 1.36 0.45
N HIS A 65 0.95 2.50 0.54
CA HIS A 65 1.27 3.15 1.82
C HIS A 65 -0.01 3.63 2.53
N ILE A 66 -0.92 4.26 1.78
CA ILE A 66 -2.21 4.73 2.30
C ILE A 66 -3.04 3.55 2.82
N THR A 67 -3.10 2.46 2.06
CA THR A 67 -3.84 1.25 2.45
C THR A 67 -3.26 0.62 3.72
N ALA A 68 -1.93 0.58 3.84
CA ALA A 68 -1.26 0.06 5.03
C ALA A 68 -1.60 0.90 6.28
N ARG A 69 -1.56 2.23 6.18
CA ARG A 69 -1.89 3.16 7.27
C ARG A 69 -3.37 3.06 7.69
N ILE A 70 -4.30 3.14 6.74
CA ILE A 70 -5.74 2.97 7.03
C ILE A 70 -6.01 1.63 7.71
N ASN A 71 -5.32 0.56 7.31
CA ASN A 71 -5.48 -0.75 7.92
C ASN A 71 -4.84 -0.84 9.31
N ALA A 72 -3.75 -0.11 9.57
CA ALA A 72 -3.15 -0.02 10.89
C ALA A 72 -4.12 0.63 11.88
N ASP A 73 -4.76 1.74 11.49
CA ASP A 73 -5.77 2.43 12.32
C ASP A 73 -6.99 1.56 12.60
N ARG A 74 -7.42 0.77 11.61
CA ARG A 74 -8.51 -0.21 11.78
C ARG A 74 -8.15 -1.33 12.75
N LYS A 75 -6.88 -1.72 12.79
CA LYS A 75 -6.36 -2.80 13.63
C LYS A 75 -5.97 -2.35 15.04
N ALA A 76 -5.84 -1.05 15.28
CA ALA A 76 -5.69 -0.52 16.63
C ALA A 76 -6.78 -1.16 17.51
N PRO A 77 -6.41 -1.72 18.68
CA PRO A 77 -7.35 -2.46 19.50
C PRO A 77 -8.45 -1.51 19.95
N LYS A 78 -9.58 -1.51 19.23
CA LYS A 78 -10.85 -1.09 19.79
C LYS A 78 -10.99 -1.93 21.03
N TYR A 79 -10.87 -1.28 22.19
CA TYR A 79 -11.07 -1.84 23.52
C TYR A 79 -11.88 -3.14 23.42
N ARG A 80 -11.20 -4.29 23.57
CA ARG A 80 -11.91 -5.55 23.71
C ARG A 80 -12.48 -5.46 25.12
N PRO A 81 -13.79 -5.25 25.32
CA PRO A 81 -14.34 -5.38 26.65
C PRO A 81 -13.88 -6.72 27.19
N GLU A 82 -13.29 -6.72 28.38
CA GLU A 82 -12.93 -7.96 29.06
C GLU A 82 -14.20 -8.80 29.07
N LEU A 83 -14.22 -9.85 28.24
CA LEU A 83 -15.33 -10.78 28.25
C LEU A 83 -15.33 -11.36 29.65
N PRO A 84 -16.45 -11.29 30.39
CA PRO A 84 -16.50 -11.90 31.71
C PRO A 84 -16.07 -13.35 31.57
N THR A 85 -15.10 -13.76 32.38
CA THR A 85 -14.60 -15.13 32.39
C THR A 85 -15.79 -16.05 32.58
N ALA A 86 -16.16 -16.80 31.54
CA ALA A 86 -17.28 -17.71 31.64
C ALA A 86 -16.98 -18.75 32.74
N PRO A 87 -17.94 -19.07 33.61
CA PRO A 87 -17.74 -20.10 34.61
C PRO A 87 -17.43 -21.44 33.91
N PRO A 88 -16.60 -22.31 34.52
CA PRO A 88 -16.33 -23.62 33.95
C PRO A 88 -17.65 -24.38 33.77
N ALA A 89 -17.82 -25.01 32.61
CA ALA A 89 -19.03 -25.76 32.29
C ALA A 89 -19.32 -26.85 33.34
N THR A 90 -20.57 -26.91 33.81
CA THR A 90 -21.01 -27.95 34.75
C THR A 90 -20.90 -29.34 34.12
N ALA A 91 -20.89 -30.40 34.95
CA ALA A 91 -20.79 -31.78 34.45
C ALA A 91 -21.94 -32.13 33.49
N GLU A 92 -23.15 -31.65 33.77
CA GLU A 92 -24.33 -31.83 32.91
C GLU A 92 -24.18 -31.10 31.57
N GLN A 93 -23.70 -29.85 31.57
CA GLN A 93 -23.43 -29.12 30.33
C GLN A 93 -22.36 -29.80 29.48
N ARG A 94 -21.34 -30.39 30.11
CA ARG A 94 -20.32 -31.19 29.42
C ARG A 94 -20.92 -32.48 28.83
N ALA A 95 -21.83 -33.15 29.53
CA ALA A 95 -22.51 -34.33 29.02
C ALA A 95 -23.45 -33.99 27.85
N ALA A 96 -24.23 -32.91 27.97
CA ALA A 96 -25.11 -32.42 26.91
C ALA A 96 -24.32 -31.99 25.66
N ALA A 97 -23.18 -31.31 25.84
CA ALA A 97 -22.29 -30.94 24.73
C ALA A 97 -21.70 -32.18 24.04
N ARG A 98 -21.31 -33.23 24.80
CA ARG A 98 -20.86 -34.50 24.23
C ARG A 98 -21.98 -35.22 23.46
N ALA A 99 -23.21 -35.16 23.92
CA ALA A 99 -24.36 -35.75 23.23
C ALA A 99 -24.72 -35.00 21.94
N LEU A 100 -24.60 -33.67 21.94
CA LEU A 100 -24.77 -32.83 20.74
C LEU A 100 -23.62 -33.00 19.74
N TYR A 101 -22.41 -33.23 20.24
CA TYR A 101 -21.26 -33.56 19.42
C TYR A 101 -21.33 -35.01 18.97
N ILE A 102 -22.32 -35.31 18.12
CA ILE A 102 -22.27 -36.51 17.29
C ILE A 102 -21.04 -36.31 16.41
N PRO A 103 -19.98 -37.14 16.53
CA PRO A 103 -18.92 -37.12 15.56
C PRO A 103 -19.58 -37.56 14.25
N LYS A 104 -20.02 -36.59 13.44
CA LYS A 104 -20.18 -36.82 12.01
C LYS A 104 -18.83 -37.33 11.59
N VAL A 105 -18.77 -38.64 11.36
CA VAL A 105 -17.59 -39.36 10.89
C VAL A 105 -16.94 -38.44 9.90
N ARG A 106 -15.80 -37.88 10.29
CA ARG A 106 -15.03 -37.01 9.43
C ARG A 106 -14.53 -37.97 8.37
N THR A 107 -15.30 -38.12 7.29
CA THR A 107 -14.89 -38.77 6.06
C THR A 107 -13.85 -37.87 5.41
N HIS A 108 -12.75 -37.61 6.13
CA HIS A 108 -11.49 -37.38 5.49
C HIS A 108 -11.17 -38.71 4.84
N GLY A 109 -11.62 -38.88 3.60
CA GLY A 109 -11.06 -39.90 2.73
C GLY A 109 -9.53 -39.79 2.79
N PRO A 110 -8.81 -40.90 2.53
CA PRO A 110 -7.36 -40.91 2.57
C PRO A 110 -6.85 -39.69 1.80
N ARG A 111 -6.11 -38.81 2.48
CA ARG A 111 -5.53 -37.62 1.86
C ARG A 111 -4.78 -38.11 0.63
N GLN A 112 -5.29 -37.79 -0.56
CA GLN A 112 -4.58 -37.99 -1.80
C GLN A 112 -3.22 -37.29 -1.64
N PRO A 113 -2.10 -38.02 -1.76
CA PRO A 113 -0.79 -37.42 -1.66
C PRO A 113 -0.70 -36.35 -2.74
N VAL A 114 -0.60 -35.10 -2.33
CA VAL A 114 -0.44 -33.98 -3.26
C VAL A 114 0.89 -34.21 -3.96
N SER A 115 0.85 -34.61 -5.22
CA SER A 115 2.03 -34.74 -6.07
C SER A 115 2.72 -33.38 -6.05
N ARG A 116 3.86 -33.30 -5.35
CA ARG A 116 4.73 -32.14 -5.40
C ARG A 116 5.16 -31.99 -6.86
N HIS A 117 4.54 -31.06 -7.58
CA HIS A 117 5.07 -30.60 -8.85
C HIS A 117 6.46 -30.04 -8.57
N ARG A 118 7.46 -30.89 -8.79
CA ARG A 118 8.85 -30.49 -8.87
C ARG A 118 8.91 -29.52 -10.04
N TRP A 119 9.01 -28.22 -9.72
CA TRP A 119 9.38 -27.21 -10.70
C TRP A 119 10.72 -27.65 -11.28
N VAL A 120 10.66 -28.28 -12.46
CA VAL A 120 11.81 -28.51 -13.31
C VAL A 120 12.12 -27.14 -13.88
N SER A 121 13.12 -26.48 -13.32
CA SER A 121 13.76 -25.37 -13.99
C SER A 121 14.31 -25.91 -15.30
N GLU A 122 13.67 -25.58 -16.41
CA GLU A 122 14.26 -25.82 -17.73
C GLU A 122 15.61 -25.08 -17.77
N PRO A 123 16.70 -25.74 -18.18
CA PRO A 123 17.95 -25.06 -18.43
C PRO A 123 17.75 -24.13 -19.62
N SER A 124 17.56 -22.85 -19.34
CA SER A 124 17.52 -21.80 -20.35
C SER A 124 18.79 -21.88 -21.18
N THR A 125 18.63 -22.27 -22.44
CA THR A 125 19.67 -22.25 -23.47
C THR A 125 20.24 -20.85 -23.56
N MET A 126 21.43 -20.71 -22.99
CA MET A 126 22.28 -19.54 -23.02
C MET A 126 22.67 -19.27 -24.48
N VAL A 127 21.92 -18.38 -25.15
CA VAL A 127 22.37 -17.80 -26.42
C VAL A 127 23.45 -16.78 -26.07
N GLU A 128 24.68 -17.22 -26.20
CA GLU A 128 25.89 -16.42 -26.12
C GLU A 128 25.93 -15.46 -27.32
N SER A 129 25.32 -14.29 -27.17
CA SER A 129 25.48 -13.19 -28.12
C SER A 129 26.20 -12.05 -27.43
N GLY A 130 27.54 -12.11 -27.53
CA GLY A 130 28.46 -11.12 -26.99
C GLY A 130 28.32 -9.77 -27.69
N GLY A 131 27.43 -8.93 -27.17
CA GLY A 131 27.48 -7.48 -27.37
C GLY A 131 28.32 -6.85 -26.28
N LYS A 132 29.52 -6.35 -26.62
CA LYS A 132 30.37 -5.56 -25.70
C LYS A 132 29.53 -4.41 -25.12
N PRO A 133 29.50 -4.19 -23.79
CA PRO A 133 28.85 -2.99 -23.25
C PRO A 133 29.62 -1.76 -23.74
N SER A 134 28.99 -0.95 -24.59
CA SER A 134 29.49 0.35 -24.96
C SER A 134 29.50 1.23 -23.72
N ARG A 135 30.71 1.52 -23.22
CA ARG A 135 30.95 2.45 -22.13
C ARG A 135 30.72 3.87 -22.64
N VAL A 136 29.46 4.31 -22.65
CA VAL A 136 29.08 5.69 -22.99
C VAL A 136 28.54 6.37 -21.74
N PHE A 137 29.45 6.80 -20.87
CA PHE A 137 29.14 7.82 -19.85
C PHE A 137 30.42 8.58 -19.50
N SER A 138 30.92 9.35 -20.47
CA SER A 138 31.73 10.54 -20.21
C SER A 138 30.84 11.73 -20.50
N GLY A 139 29.89 11.96 -19.60
CA GLY A 139 29.08 13.17 -19.54
C GLY A 139 29.73 14.16 -18.59
N ASP A 140 30.54 15.02 -19.18
CA ASP A 140 30.97 16.35 -18.75
C ASP A 140 30.28 16.91 -17.48
N LEU A 141 31.07 17.04 -16.40
CA LEU A 141 30.67 17.76 -15.20
C LEU A 141 30.74 19.26 -15.49
N GLY A 142 29.64 19.78 -16.06
CA GLY A 142 29.41 21.20 -16.22
C GLY A 142 29.59 21.93 -14.89
N LEU A 143 30.61 22.77 -14.86
CA LEU A 143 30.93 23.71 -13.79
C LEU A 143 29.71 24.58 -13.43
N PRO A 144 29.50 24.93 -12.15
CA PRO A 144 28.49 25.90 -11.77
C PRO A 144 28.90 27.28 -12.29
N SER A 145 28.14 27.79 -13.26
CA SER A 145 28.20 29.19 -13.67
C SER A 145 27.67 30.05 -12.52
N ASN A 146 28.62 30.64 -11.78
CA ASN A 146 28.40 31.76 -10.88
C ASN A 146 27.80 32.97 -11.62
N GLY A 147 26.87 33.65 -10.97
CA GLY A 147 26.72 35.10 -11.10
C GLY A 147 25.63 35.58 -12.05
N HIS A 148 24.44 35.84 -11.48
CA HIS A 148 23.73 37.07 -11.84
C HIS A 148 22.98 37.61 -10.62
N GLU A 149 23.71 38.41 -9.85
CA GLU A 149 23.17 39.30 -8.82
C GLU A 149 22.37 40.40 -9.53
N GLN A 150 21.05 40.28 -9.56
CA GLN A 150 20.18 41.39 -9.97
C GLN A 150 20.12 42.39 -8.82
N ARG A 151 20.95 43.44 -8.93
CA ARG A 151 20.75 44.68 -8.19
C ARG A 151 19.41 45.29 -8.58
N VAL A 152 18.48 45.31 -7.64
CA VAL A 152 17.26 46.12 -7.72
C VAL A 152 17.65 47.57 -7.45
N ASP A 153 17.34 48.44 -8.39
CA ASP A 153 17.61 49.88 -8.36
C ASP A 153 16.47 50.61 -7.61
N PRO A 154 16.70 51.19 -6.41
CA PRO A 154 15.66 51.92 -5.68
C PRO A 154 15.68 53.38 -6.13
N GLY A 155 15.16 53.65 -7.33
CA GLY A 155 15.29 54.95 -7.97
C GLY A 155 14.13 55.35 -8.87
N ARG A 156 12.89 55.33 -8.36
CA ARG A 156 11.79 56.08 -9.02
C ARG A 156 10.75 56.58 -8.02
N LEU A 157 11.07 57.72 -7.41
CA LEU A 157 10.10 58.72 -6.97
C LEU A 157 10.10 59.85 -7.99
N ALA A 158 8.96 60.06 -8.64
CA ALA A 158 8.42 61.34 -9.07
C ALA A 158 6.96 61.10 -9.50
#